data_AF-A0A0R2PKU2-F1
#
_entry.id   AF-A0A0R2PKU2-F1
#
_cell.length_a   1.000
_cell.length_b   1.000
_cell.length_c   1.000
_cell.angle_alpha   90.00
_cell.angle_beta   90.00
_cell.angle_gamma   90.00
#
_symmetry.space_group_name_H-M   'P 1'
#
loop_
_entity.id
_entity.type
_entity.pdbx_description
1 polymer ?
#
loop_
_entity_poly.entity_id
_entity_poly.type
_entity_poly.pdbx_seq_one_letter_code
_entity_poly.pdbx_strand_id
1 'polypeptide(L)'
;MPVSNSRDTILLERRYAAVFTTITDESIAALAAAVDEKLRDALAKVLALPAGTFDDAATVAPKVREAMKARKAYLDTGVLFGEAATEKAIEVLGDKSEDPSLEDLNNVLPKLIEEFSLDACRLMAVQFSVSLGGFRKLVNTDTRFAIPSTGGTASAPAVAPTKDAAAQEDKKRARAERKEKDKAVRAQAEAQRRAARGRA
;
A
#
# COMPACT_ATOMS: atom_id res chain seq x y z
N MET A 1 4.54 -14.96 21.94
CA MET A 1 4.95 -14.78 20.52
C MET A 1 3.79 -14.10 19.79
N PRO A 2 3.94 -12.89 19.24
CA PRO A 2 2.81 -12.19 18.63
C PRO A 2 2.48 -12.82 17.27
N VAL A 3 1.38 -13.57 17.24
CA VAL A 3 0.74 -14.17 16.05
C VAL A 3 -0.03 -13.13 15.19
N SER A 4 0.22 -11.83 15.39
CA SER A 4 -0.51 -10.75 14.73
C SER A 4 -0.14 -10.58 13.25
N ASN A 5 1.11 -10.89 12.84
CA ASN A 5 1.51 -10.72 11.44
C ASN A 5 0.84 -11.74 10.50
N SER A 6 0.69 -13.01 10.90
CA SER A 6 0.17 -14.04 9.99
C SER A 6 -1.27 -13.78 9.55
N ARG A 7 -2.14 -13.24 10.42
CA ARG A 7 -3.53 -12.93 10.05
C ARG A 7 -3.63 -11.76 9.08
N ASP A 8 -2.87 -10.70 9.32
CA ASP A 8 -2.86 -9.52 8.45
C ASP A 8 -2.25 -9.85 7.09
N THR A 9 -1.18 -10.66 7.05
CA THR A 9 -0.59 -11.17 5.81
C THR A 9 -1.59 -12.02 5.01
N ILE A 10 -2.30 -12.96 5.65
CA ILE A 10 -3.34 -13.77 4.97
C ILE A 10 -4.46 -12.89 4.44
N LEU A 11 -4.87 -11.87 5.20
CA LEU A 11 -5.90 -10.93 4.78
C LEU A 11 -5.44 -10.11 3.56
N LEU A 12 -4.22 -9.59 3.59
CA LEU A 12 -3.63 -8.85 2.47
C LEU A 12 -3.48 -9.73 1.24
N GLU A 13 -2.99 -10.95 1.37
CA GLU A 13 -2.86 -11.89 0.25
C GLU A 13 -4.21 -12.14 -0.43
N ARG A 14 -5.28 -12.35 0.35
CA ARG A 14 -6.64 -12.49 -0.17
C ARG A 14 -7.14 -11.23 -0.87
N ARG A 15 -6.87 -10.05 -0.29
CA ARG A 15 -7.26 -8.76 -0.88
C ARG A 15 -6.53 -8.51 -2.19
N TYR A 16 -5.23 -8.78 -2.26
CA TYR A 16 -4.46 -8.70 -3.50
C TYR A 16 -5.01 -9.66 -4.55
N ALA A 17 -5.22 -10.93 -4.20
CA ALA A 17 -5.82 -11.90 -5.12
C ALA A 17 -7.15 -11.40 -5.68
N ALA A 18 -8.01 -10.80 -4.83
CA ALA A 18 -9.28 -10.21 -5.23
C ALA A 18 -9.14 -9.03 -6.20
N VAL A 19 -8.17 -8.14 -5.97
CA VAL A 19 -7.94 -7.00 -6.87
C VAL A 19 -7.39 -7.49 -8.21
N PHE A 20 -6.44 -8.44 -8.19
CA PHE A 20 -5.87 -9.02 -9.41
C PHE A 20 -6.89 -9.71 -10.32
N THR A 21 -8.03 -10.19 -9.82
CA THR A 21 -9.11 -10.72 -10.68
C THR A 21 -9.85 -9.62 -11.47
N THR A 22 -9.73 -8.36 -11.06
CA THR A 22 -10.38 -7.21 -11.74
C THR A 22 -9.44 -6.41 -12.62
N ILE A 23 -8.13 -6.54 -12.43
CA ILE A 23 -7.12 -5.93 -13.29
C ILE A 23 -7.15 -6.66 -14.64
N THR A 24 -7.07 -5.97 -15.77
CA THR A 24 -7.02 -6.56 -17.11
C THR A 24 -5.59 -6.97 -17.49
N ASP A 25 -5.45 -7.78 -18.55
CA ASP A 25 -4.11 -8.19 -19.03
C ASP A 25 -3.29 -7.01 -19.55
N GLU A 26 -3.95 -6.07 -20.23
CA GLU A 26 -3.34 -4.80 -20.66
C GLU A 26 -2.78 -4.01 -19.47
N SER A 27 -3.53 -3.95 -18.37
CA SER A 27 -3.09 -3.27 -17.16
C SER A 27 -1.94 -4.00 -16.47
N ILE A 28 -1.95 -5.34 -16.41
CA ILE A 28 -0.80 -6.12 -15.91
C ILE A 28 0.45 -5.88 -16.77
N ALA A 29 0.31 -5.81 -18.09
CA ALA A 29 1.44 -5.52 -18.98
C ALA A 29 1.99 -4.10 -18.75
N ALA A 30 1.10 -3.11 -18.57
CA ALA A 30 1.50 -1.74 -18.26
C ALA A 30 2.21 -1.64 -16.90
N LEU A 31 1.67 -2.30 -15.86
CA LEU A 31 2.29 -2.37 -14.53
C LEU A 31 3.67 -3.03 -14.62
N ALA A 32 3.76 -4.17 -15.31
CA ALA A 32 5.02 -4.88 -15.53
C ALA A 32 6.07 -4.03 -16.24
N ALA A 33 5.68 -3.25 -17.24
CA ALA A 33 6.57 -2.34 -17.95
C ALA A 33 7.04 -1.16 -17.06
N ALA A 34 6.15 -0.67 -16.18
CA ALA A 34 6.42 0.41 -15.25
C ALA A 34 7.29 0.01 -14.04
N VAL A 35 7.47 -1.29 -13.78
CA VAL A 35 8.40 -1.77 -12.75
C VAL A 35 9.83 -1.37 -13.12
N ASP A 36 10.52 -0.72 -12.18
CA ASP A 36 11.94 -0.34 -12.29
C ASP A 36 12.80 -1.56 -12.64
N GLU A 37 13.78 -1.37 -13.51
CA GLU A 37 14.68 -2.42 -14.00
C GLU A 37 15.34 -3.22 -12.86
N LYS A 38 15.67 -2.54 -11.74
CA LYS A 38 16.26 -3.18 -10.55
C LYS A 38 15.27 -4.10 -9.83
N LEU A 39 13.98 -3.82 -9.93
CA LEU A 39 12.91 -4.61 -9.32
C LEU A 39 12.38 -5.71 -10.25
N ARG A 40 12.60 -5.62 -11.57
CA ARG A 40 12.20 -6.67 -12.53
C ARG A 40 12.86 -8.02 -12.23
N ASP A 41 14.13 -8.02 -11.83
CA ASP A 41 14.82 -9.24 -11.42
C ASP A 41 14.24 -9.84 -10.13
N ALA A 42 13.85 -8.99 -9.18
CA ALA A 42 13.19 -9.44 -7.95
C ALA A 42 11.82 -10.04 -8.28
N LEU A 43 11.05 -9.38 -9.14
CA LEU A 43 9.75 -9.85 -9.61
C LEU A 43 9.87 -11.17 -10.39
N ALA A 44 10.85 -11.30 -11.28
CA ALA A 44 11.15 -12.53 -12.01
C ALA A 44 11.43 -13.69 -11.04
N LYS A 45 12.22 -13.45 -9.98
CA LYS A 45 12.52 -14.45 -8.95
C LYS A 45 11.28 -14.85 -8.13
N VAL A 46 10.47 -13.87 -7.72
CA VAL A 46 9.21 -14.09 -6.98
C VAL A 46 8.27 -14.98 -7.78
N LEU A 47 8.13 -14.69 -9.07
CA LEU A 47 7.27 -15.43 -10.00
C LEU A 47 7.93 -16.70 -10.58
N ALA A 48 9.23 -16.90 -10.36
CA ALA A 48 10.07 -17.90 -11.06
C ALA A 48 9.89 -17.88 -12.58
N LEU A 49 9.83 -16.68 -13.14
CA LEU A 49 9.85 -16.47 -14.57
C LEU A 49 11.31 -16.33 -15.05
N PRO A 50 11.62 -16.81 -16.26
CA PRO A 50 12.93 -16.57 -16.87
C PRO A 50 13.26 -15.07 -16.93
N ALA A 51 14.54 -14.72 -16.80
CA ALA A 51 15.01 -13.37 -17.05
C ALA A 51 14.62 -12.93 -18.48
N GLY A 52 14.21 -11.68 -18.65
CA GLY A 52 13.70 -11.15 -19.92
C GLY A 52 12.23 -11.46 -20.22
N THR A 53 11.51 -12.16 -19.33
CA THR A 53 10.05 -12.38 -19.52
C THR A 53 9.25 -11.07 -19.58
N PHE A 54 9.76 -10.01 -18.94
CA PHE A 54 9.13 -8.69 -18.90
C PHE A 54 9.41 -7.83 -20.15
N ASP A 55 10.28 -8.28 -21.05
CA ASP A 55 10.62 -7.54 -22.28
C ASP A 55 9.57 -7.74 -23.38
N ASP A 56 8.77 -8.80 -23.29
CA ASP A 56 7.69 -9.11 -24.23
C ASP A 56 6.32 -8.75 -23.65
N ALA A 57 5.88 -7.52 -23.90
CA ALA A 57 4.60 -6.99 -23.45
C ALA A 57 3.39 -7.82 -23.93
N ALA A 58 3.50 -8.54 -25.06
CA ALA A 58 2.39 -9.32 -25.59
C ALA A 58 2.14 -10.62 -24.80
N THR A 59 3.17 -11.15 -24.13
CA THR A 59 3.07 -12.43 -23.40
C THR A 59 3.28 -12.32 -21.90
N VAL A 60 3.69 -11.15 -21.39
CA VAL A 60 3.99 -10.94 -19.96
C VAL A 60 2.76 -11.14 -19.08
N ALA A 61 1.60 -10.60 -19.46
CA ALA A 61 0.40 -10.64 -18.63
C ALA A 61 -0.10 -12.07 -18.29
N PRO A 62 -0.31 -12.98 -19.28
CA PRO A 62 -0.73 -14.34 -18.97
C PRO A 62 0.33 -15.12 -18.18
N LYS A 63 1.63 -14.90 -18.47
CA LYS A 63 2.73 -15.52 -17.72
C LYS A 63 2.75 -15.08 -16.25
N VAL A 64 2.58 -13.79 -15.99
CA VAL A 64 2.52 -13.22 -14.65
C VAL A 64 1.31 -13.77 -13.89
N ARG A 65 0.13 -13.86 -14.51
CA ARG A 65 -1.06 -14.44 -13.86
C ARG A 65 -0.88 -15.89 -13.45
N GLU A 66 -0.42 -16.73 -14.38
CA GLU A 66 -0.19 -18.15 -14.12
C GLU A 66 0.86 -18.34 -13.03
N ALA A 67 1.96 -17.60 -13.10
CA ALA A 67 3.01 -17.63 -12.08
C ALA A 67 2.52 -17.18 -10.71
N MET A 68 1.77 -16.08 -10.62
CA MET A 68 1.17 -15.59 -9.37
C MET A 68 0.29 -16.65 -8.73
N LYS A 69 -0.56 -17.30 -9.53
CA LYS A 69 -1.49 -18.34 -9.06
C LYS A 69 -0.77 -19.60 -8.61
N ALA A 70 0.20 -20.09 -9.39
CA ALA A 70 0.97 -21.28 -9.07
C ALA A 70 1.78 -21.11 -7.77
N ARG A 71 2.31 -19.90 -7.56
CA ARG A 71 3.21 -19.57 -6.44
C ARG A 71 2.50 -19.01 -5.22
N LYS A 72 1.22 -18.63 -5.36
CA LYS A 72 0.47 -17.85 -4.36
C LYS A 72 1.19 -16.54 -4.01
N ALA A 73 1.86 -15.93 -4.99
CA ALA A 73 2.70 -14.74 -4.82
C ALA A 73 1.93 -13.42 -4.99
N TYR A 74 0.63 -13.40 -4.66
CA TYR A 74 -0.22 -12.22 -4.87
C TYR A 74 0.24 -11.02 -4.05
N LEU A 75 0.68 -11.26 -2.81
CA LEU A 75 1.15 -10.21 -1.92
C LEU A 75 2.43 -9.58 -2.48
N ASP A 76 3.46 -10.38 -2.73
CA ASP A 76 4.76 -9.88 -3.20
C ASP A 76 4.63 -9.19 -4.56
N THR A 77 3.82 -9.75 -5.47
CA THR A 77 3.58 -9.14 -6.79
C THR A 77 2.81 -7.84 -6.69
N GLY A 78 1.80 -7.79 -5.80
CA GLY A 78 1.02 -6.57 -5.57
C GLY A 78 1.85 -5.44 -4.99
N VAL A 79 2.77 -5.75 -4.06
CA VAL A 79 3.73 -4.79 -3.50
C VAL A 79 4.65 -4.27 -4.60
N LEU A 80 5.28 -5.16 -5.37
CA LEU A 80 6.22 -4.77 -6.42
C LEU A 80 5.58 -3.92 -7.53
N PHE A 81 4.33 -4.19 -7.91
CA PHE A 81 3.59 -3.37 -8.87
C PHE A 81 3.11 -2.03 -8.30
N GLY A 82 2.90 -1.94 -6.98
CA GLY A 82 2.50 -0.71 -6.29
C GLY A 82 3.67 0.14 -5.79
N GLU A 83 4.92 -0.35 -5.88
CA GLU A 83 6.08 0.26 -5.23
C GLU A 83 6.32 1.70 -5.71
N ALA A 84 6.34 1.94 -7.02
CA ALA A 84 6.58 3.28 -7.57
C ALA A 84 5.50 4.30 -7.16
N ALA A 85 4.23 3.89 -7.16
CA ALA A 85 3.13 4.72 -6.68
C ALA A 85 3.24 4.99 -5.17
N THR A 86 3.73 4.01 -4.40
CA THR A 86 3.96 4.11 -2.96
C THR A 86 5.09 5.08 -2.63
N GLU A 87 6.23 4.96 -3.31
CA GLU A 87 7.37 5.87 -3.15
C GLU A 87 6.95 7.31 -3.46
N LYS A 88 6.22 7.51 -4.57
CA LYS A 88 5.74 8.85 -4.93
C LYS A 88 4.72 9.39 -3.94
N ALA A 89 3.82 8.55 -3.44
CA ALA A 89 2.86 8.95 -2.41
C ALA A 89 3.60 9.40 -1.13
N ILE A 90 4.64 8.68 -0.72
CA ILE A 90 5.46 9.04 0.44
C ILE A 90 6.17 10.38 0.21
N GLU A 91 6.77 10.58 -0.97
CA GLU A 91 7.44 11.83 -1.35
C GLU A 91 6.48 13.03 -1.26
N VAL A 92 5.30 12.91 -1.87
CA VAL A 92 4.31 14.01 -1.93
C VAL A 92 3.64 14.27 -0.59
N LEU A 93 3.38 13.23 0.22
CA LEU A 93 2.77 13.35 1.53
C LEU A 93 3.77 13.81 2.61
N GLY A 94 5.07 13.57 2.42
CA GLY A 94 6.12 13.92 3.38
C GLY A 94 5.83 13.38 4.79
N ASP A 95 5.83 14.25 5.78
CA ASP A 95 5.55 13.91 7.19
C ASP A 95 4.17 13.29 7.43
N LYS A 96 3.22 13.49 6.51
CA LYS A 96 1.87 12.92 6.58
C LYS A 96 1.82 11.47 6.09
N SER A 97 2.84 10.98 5.39
CA SER A 97 2.89 9.62 4.82
C SER A 97 2.77 8.53 5.89
N GLU A 98 3.17 8.80 7.13
CA GLU A 98 3.08 7.85 8.25
C GLU A 98 1.63 7.59 8.73
N ASP A 99 0.73 8.58 8.57
CA ASP A 99 -0.69 8.48 8.94
C ASP A 99 -1.53 9.46 8.10
N PRO A 100 -1.65 9.23 6.78
CA PRO A 100 -2.36 10.14 5.91
C PRO A 100 -3.85 10.05 6.18
N SER A 101 -4.52 11.20 6.23
CA SER A 101 -5.97 11.26 6.29
C SER A 101 -6.60 10.92 4.93
N LEU A 102 -7.91 10.63 4.90
CA LEU A 102 -8.61 10.44 3.63
C LEU A 102 -8.56 11.68 2.73
N GLU A 103 -8.57 12.87 3.33
CA GLU A 103 -8.44 14.14 2.60
C GLU A 103 -7.06 14.28 1.97
N ASP A 104 -6.00 13.97 2.73
CA ASP A 104 -4.63 13.98 2.21
C ASP A 104 -4.49 13.00 1.02
N LEU A 105 -5.08 11.80 1.14
CA LEU A 105 -5.09 10.83 0.04
C LEU A 105 -5.85 11.36 -1.18
N ASN A 106 -7.04 11.91 -1.00
CA ASN A 106 -7.81 12.47 -2.12
C ASN A 106 -7.10 13.64 -2.83
N ASN A 107 -6.21 14.36 -2.13
CA ASN A 107 -5.40 15.42 -2.73
C ASN A 107 -4.24 14.88 -3.58
N VAL A 108 -3.66 13.72 -3.22
CA VAL A 108 -2.49 13.16 -3.93
C VAL A 108 -2.87 12.13 -4.99
N LEU A 109 -3.97 11.39 -4.78
CA LEU A 109 -4.39 10.30 -5.67
C LEU A 109 -4.60 10.71 -7.13
N PRO A 110 -5.17 11.88 -7.48
CA PRO A 110 -5.32 12.27 -8.89
C PRO A 110 -3.99 12.27 -9.64
N LYS A 111 -2.94 12.84 -9.03
CA LYS A 111 -1.60 12.89 -9.63
C LYS A 111 -0.97 11.50 -9.74
N LEU A 112 -1.13 10.67 -8.70
CA LEU A 112 -0.61 9.30 -8.71
C LEU A 112 -1.32 8.43 -9.76
N ILE A 113 -2.63 8.62 -9.95
CA ILE A 113 -3.41 7.88 -10.96
C ILE A 113 -2.97 8.29 -12.37
N GLU A 114 -2.71 9.58 -12.60
CA GLU A 114 -2.20 10.06 -13.88
C GLU A 114 -0.81 9.52 -14.19
N GLU A 115 0.07 9.41 -13.20
CA GLU A 115 1.46 9.00 -13.38
C GLU A 115 1.64 7.47 -13.42
N PHE A 116 0.93 6.72 -12.58
CA PHE A 116 1.14 5.28 -12.38
C PHE A 116 -0.04 4.39 -12.74
N SER A 117 -1.16 4.98 -13.19
CA SER A 117 -2.47 4.33 -13.37
C SER A 117 -3.27 4.09 -12.09
N LEU A 118 -4.58 3.88 -12.27
CA LEU A 118 -5.51 3.54 -11.20
C LEU A 118 -5.15 2.20 -10.55
N ASP A 119 -4.75 1.19 -11.32
CA ASP A 119 -4.52 -0.14 -10.77
C ASP A 119 -3.27 -0.21 -9.87
N ALA A 120 -2.21 0.54 -10.20
CA ALA A 120 -1.07 0.71 -9.28
C ALA A 120 -1.50 1.35 -7.96
N CYS A 121 -2.32 2.41 -8.04
CA CYS A 121 -2.86 3.09 -6.86
C CYS A 121 -3.79 2.17 -6.04
N ARG A 122 -4.55 1.28 -6.69
CA ARG A 122 -5.39 0.28 -6.01
C ARG A 122 -4.53 -0.74 -5.26
N LEU A 123 -3.44 -1.21 -5.86
CA LEU A 123 -2.49 -2.12 -5.20
C LEU A 123 -1.82 -1.47 -3.99
N MET A 124 -1.36 -0.21 -4.12
CA MET A 124 -0.87 0.59 -2.99
C MET A 124 -1.95 0.71 -1.89
N ALA A 125 -3.19 1.03 -2.25
CA ALA A 125 -4.26 1.19 -1.27
C ALA A 125 -4.54 -0.11 -0.50
N VAL A 126 -4.48 -1.26 -1.17
CA VAL A 126 -4.58 -2.59 -0.53
C VAL A 126 -3.48 -2.76 0.51
N GLN A 127 -2.22 -2.48 0.15
CA GLN A 127 -1.04 -2.63 1.01
C GLN A 127 -1.23 -1.96 2.36
N PHE A 128 -1.72 -0.73 2.36
CA PHE A 128 -1.84 0.09 3.57
C PHE A 128 -3.23 0.03 4.23
N SER A 129 -4.24 -0.57 3.59
CA SER A 129 -5.62 -0.61 4.09
C SER A 129 -5.79 -1.27 5.48
N VAL A 130 -4.90 -2.18 5.85
CA VAL A 130 -4.93 -2.84 7.17
C VAL A 130 -4.23 -2.00 8.25
N SER A 131 -3.20 -1.24 7.85
CA SER A 131 -2.28 -0.55 8.75
C SER A 131 -2.60 0.93 8.98
N LEU A 132 -3.17 1.59 7.98
CA LEU A 132 -3.39 3.05 7.94
C LEU A 132 -4.88 3.37 7.77
N GLY A 133 -5.39 4.22 8.67
CA GLY A 133 -6.83 4.53 8.75
C GLY A 133 -7.36 5.27 7.52
N GLY A 134 -6.56 6.16 6.91
CA GLY A 134 -6.93 6.87 5.68
C GLY A 134 -7.17 5.91 4.51
N PHE A 135 -6.24 5.00 4.26
CA PHE A 135 -6.36 3.99 3.21
C PHE A 135 -7.53 3.02 3.48
N ARG A 136 -7.74 2.62 4.74
CA ARG A 136 -8.92 1.81 5.10
C ARG A 136 -10.22 2.51 4.72
N LYS A 137 -10.34 3.81 5.00
CA LYS A 137 -11.51 4.60 4.62
C LYS A 137 -11.64 4.68 3.11
N LEU A 138 -10.55 4.98 2.39
CA LEU A 138 -10.52 5.08 0.94
C LEU A 138 -11.10 3.83 0.27
N VAL A 139 -10.61 2.64 0.66
CA VAL A 139 -11.07 1.36 0.09
C VAL A 139 -12.54 1.07 0.38
N ASN A 140 -13.09 1.60 1.49
CA ASN A 140 -14.48 1.38 1.89
C ASN A 140 -15.45 2.43 1.34
N THR A 141 -14.98 3.63 1.00
CA THR A 141 -15.84 4.76 0.59
C THR A 141 -15.75 5.07 -0.90
N ASP A 142 -14.58 4.87 -1.52
CA ASP A 142 -14.39 5.14 -2.95
C ASP A 142 -14.52 3.83 -3.74
N THR A 143 -15.53 3.78 -4.62
CA THR A 143 -15.83 2.59 -5.44
C THR A 143 -14.71 2.23 -6.39
N ARG A 144 -13.87 3.18 -6.79
CA ARG A 144 -12.69 2.94 -7.64
C ARG A 144 -11.63 2.11 -6.91
N PHE A 145 -11.57 2.24 -5.58
CA PHE A 145 -10.62 1.54 -4.72
C PHE A 145 -11.24 0.33 -4.02
N ALA A 146 -12.51 0.02 -4.27
CA ALA A 146 -13.19 -1.10 -3.65
C ALA A 146 -12.46 -2.41 -3.95
N ILE A 147 -12.21 -3.18 -2.90
CA ILE A 147 -11.67 -4.53 -3.01
C ILE A 147 -12.85 -5.48 -3.23
N PRO A 148 -12.86 -6.24 -4.34
CA PRO A 148 -13.91 -7.22 -4.59
C PRO A 148 -13.99 -8.23 -3.44
N SER A 149 -15.20 -8.54 -2.97
CA SER A 149 -15.36 -9.62 -2.01
C SER A 149 -15.17 -10.96 -2.74
N THR A 150 -14.12 -11.70 -2.40
CA THR A 150 -13.90 -13.05 -2.94
C THR A 150 -14.97 -13.99 -2.38
N GLY A 151 -16.06 -14.20 -3.12
CA GLY A 151 -16.99 -15.33 -2.97
C GLY A 151 -17.46 -15.61 -1.53
N GLY A 152 -18.49 -14.90 -1.10
CA GLY A 152 -19.22 -15.20 0.12
C GLY A 152 -20.27 -14.13 0.39
N THR A 153 -21.38 -14.20 -0.36
CA THR A 153 -22.60 -13.37 -0.26
C THR A 153 -22.39 -11.85 -0.26
N ALA A 154 -23.20 -11.13 -1.03
CA ALA A 154 -23.43 -9.72 -0.79
C ALA A 154 -23.78 -9.54 0.70
N SER A 155 -22.85 -9.02 1.49
CA SER A 155 -23.21 -8.49 2.79
C SER A 155 -23.98 -7.21 2.50
N ALA A 156 -25.29 -7.25 2.78
CA ALA A 156 -26.03 -6.07 3.22
C ALA A 156 -25.14 -5.23 4.14
N PRO A 157 -25.25 -3.89 4.15
CA PRO A 157 -24.31 -3.00 4.82
C PRO A 157 -24.05 -3.50 6.24
N ALA A 158 -22.89 -4.13 6.44
CA ALA A 158 -22.55 -4.71 7.72
C ALA A 158 -22.27 -3.52 8.63
N VAL A 159 -23.18 -3.28 9.57
CA VAL A 159 -22.92 -2.45 10.73
C VAL A 159 -21.63 -2.99 11.34
N ALA A 160 -20.55 -2.22 11.21
CA ALA A 160 -19.24 -2.62 11.69
C ALA A 160 -19.32 -3.00 13.18
N PRO A 161 -18.72 -4.11 13.64
CA PRO A 161 -18.62 -4.36 15.06
C PRO A 161 -17.74 -3.25 15.65
N THR A 162 -18.35 -2.41 16.47
CA THR A 162 -17.82 -1.25 17.18
C THR A 162 -16.62 -1.54 18.11
N LYS A 163 -16.11 -2.78 18.14
CA LYS A 163 -14.93 -3.18 18.94
C LYS A 163 -13.58 -2.80 18.33
N ASP A 164 -13.48 -2.62 17.02
CA ASP A 164 -12.19 -2.26 16.36
C ASP A 164 -11.86 -0.76 16.47
N ALA A 165 -12.87 0.09 16.68
CA ALA A 165 -12.69 1.54 16.81
C ALA A 165 -11.91 1.92 18.09
N ALA A 166 -12.20 1.28 19.22
CA ALA A 166 -11.56 1.55 20.50
C ALA A 166 -10.07 1.16 20.50
N ALA A 167 -9.72 -0.02 19.97
CA ALA A 167 -8.33 -0.45 19.86
C ALA A 167 -7.50 0.42 18.87
N GLN A 168 -8.15 0.98 17.85
CA GLN A 168 -7.54 1.91 16.91
C GLN A 168 -7.34 3.30 17.53
N GLU A 169 -8.29 3.79 18.33
CA GLU A 169 -8.12 5.05 19.08
C GLU A 169 -7.02 4.97 20.13
N ASP A 170 -6.90 3.85 20.85
CA ASP A 170 -5.80 3.63 21.81
C ASP A 170 -4.44 3.60 21.11
N LYS A 171 -4.35 2.96 19.93
CA LYS A 171 -3.13 2.96 19.12
C LYS A 171 -2.82 4.36 18.55
N LYS A 172 -3.86 5.12 18.18
CA LYS A 172 -3.75 6.50 17.69
C LYS A 172 -3.29 7.45 18.81
N ARG A 173 -3.79 7.27 20.03
CA ARG A 173 -3.40 8.03 21.21
C ARG A 173 -1.97 7.69 21.64
N ALA A 174 -1.60 6.41 21.63
CA ALA A 174 -0.22 5.98 21.91
C ALA A 174 0.79 6.48 20.86
N ARG A 175 0.39 6.60 19.58
CA ARG A 175 1.23 7.15 18.51
C ARG A 175 1.33 8.68 18.57
N ALA A 176 0.23 9.38 18.83
CA ALA A 176 0.23 10.83 19.02
C ALA A 176 1.12 11.22 20.21
N GLU A 177 1.03 10.49 21.33
CA GLU A 177 1.83 10.76 22.52
C GLU A 177 3.34 10.48 22.30
N ARG A 178 3.68 9.47 21.49
CA ARG A 178 5.06 9.25 21.04
C ARG A 178 5.55 10.35 20.09
N LYS A 179 4.70 10.80 19.16
CA LYS A 179 5.03 11.84 18.18
C LYS A 179 5.22 13.20 18.85
N GLU A 180 4.44 13.51 19.90
CA GLU A 180 4.61 14.72 20.71
C GLU A 180 5.90 14.69 21.54
N LYS A 181 6.21 13.54 22.16
CA LYS A 181 7.48 13.36 22.90
C LYS A 181 8.70 13.49 21.99
N ASP A 182 8.69 12.88 20.80
CA ASP A 182 9.82 12.99 19.87
C ASP A 182 9.97 14.41 19.28
N LYS A 183 8.85 15.08 18.98
CA LYS A 183 8.86 16.48 18.52
C LYS A 183 9.38 17.43 19.59
N ALA A 184 9.01 17.22 20.85
CA ALA A 184 9.53 18.01 21.97
C ALA A 184 11.03 17.79 22.19
N VAL A 185 11.50 16.54 22.09
CA VAL A 185 12.93 16.20 22.21
C VAL A 185 13.73 16.83 21.06
N ARG A 186 13.24 16.76 19.83
CA ARG A 186 13.89 17.41 18.67
C ARG A 186 13.91 18.94 18.79
N ALA A 187 12.81 19.55 19.22
CA ALA A 187 12.74 21.00 19.44
C ALA A 187 13.69 21.47 20.55
N GLN A 188 13.81 20.71 21.65
CA GLN A 188 14.77 21.00 22.72
C GLN A 188 16.22 20.81 22.25
N ALA A 189 16.51 19.76 21.49
CA ALA A 189 17.84 19.55 20.92
C ALA A 189 18.24 20.66 19.93
N GLU A 190 17.30 21.16 19.13
CA GLU A 190 17.55 22.26 18.20
C GLU A 190 17.73 23.60 18.94
N ALA A 191 16.93 23.86 19.97
CA ALA A 191 17.07 25.04 20.82
C ALA A 191 18.43 25.05 21.57
N GLN A 192 18.85 23.91 22.10
CA GLN A 192 20.18 23.75 22.73
C GLN A 192 21.32 23.95 21.74
N ARG A 193 21.20 23.44 20.50
CA ARG A 193 22.19 23.67 19.44
C ARG A 193 22.29 25.14 19.02
N ARG A 194 21.16 25.87 18.98
CA ARG A 194 21.16 27.32 18.70
C ARG A 194 21.75 28.13 19.85
N ALA A 195 21.43 27.78 21.10
CA ALA A 195 22.00 28.45 22.28
C ALA A 195 23.52 28.22 22.42
N ALA A 196 24.02 27.05 22.04
CA ALA A 196 25.46 26.75 22.02
C ALA A 196 26.21 27.48 20.89
N ARG A 197 25.56 27.74 19.74
CA ARG A 197 26.15 28.47 18.61
C ARG A 197 26.10 30.00 18.75
N GLY A 198 25.22 30.54 19.58
CA GLY A 198 25.15 31.98 19.90
C GLY A 198 26.03 32.42 21.07
N ARG A 199 26.89 31.54 21.57
CA ARG A 199 27.83 31.78 22.69
C ARG A 199 29.30 31.67 22.27
N ALA A 200 29.59 31.80 20.97
CA ALA A 200 30.94 31.93 20.41
C ALA A 200 31.14 33.35 19.90
#